data_AF-A0A7J2UUV0-F1
#
_entry.id   AF-A0A7J2UUV0-F1
#
_cell.length_a   1.000
_cell.length_b   1.000
_cell.length_c   1.000
_cell.angle_alpha   90.00
_cell.angle_beta   90.00
_cell.angle_gamma   90.00
#
_symmetry.space_group_name_H-M   'P 1'
#
loop_
_entity.id
_entity.type
_entity.pdbx_description
1 polymer ?
#
loop_
_entity_poly.entity_id
_entity_poly.type
_entity_poly.pdbx_seq_one_letter_code
_entity_poly.pdbx_strand_id
1 'polypeptide(L)'
;MRESIGFAEYDWFRRNQADPKKVWIQTGYRVMLIKKGLEVAGSMNNLGRMMGYRSKRHPGWGVRQMLYGFQPFSMDRLEMLADIVDEPIEEILSHRQDPKYFSKERTNKHLRENDLWAYVLR
;
A
#
# COMPACT_ATOMS: atom_id res chain seq x y z
N MET A 1 -17.83 5.72 -19.93
CA MET A 1 -18.02 6.52 -18.71
C MET A 1 -17.07 5.93 -17.67
N ARG A 2 -15.93 6.58 -17.40
CA ARG A 2 -15.01 6.11 -16.36
C ARG A 2 -15.62 6.49 -15.02
N GLU A 3 -16.07 5.51 -14.25
CA GLU A 3 -16.29 5.72 -12.82
C GLU A 3 -14.91 5.93 -12.19
N SER A 4 -14.41 7.15 -12.32
CA SER A 4 -13.54 7.70 -11.28
C SER A 4 -14.37 7.59 -10.02
N ILE A 5 -14.05 6.60 -9.19
CA ILE A 5 -14.52 6.57 -7.82
C ILE A 5 -14.29 7.98 -7.31
N GLY A 6 -15.37 8.66 -6.96
CA GLY A 6 -15.31 9.98 -6.39
C GLY A 6 -14.58 9.87 -5.07
N PHE A 7 -13.25 9.86 -5.09
CA PHE A 7 -12.38 10.14 -3.96
C PHE A 7 -12.43 11.65 -3.62
N ALA A 8 -13.60 12.26 -3.82
CA ALA A 8 -13.87 13.69 -3.67
C ALA A 8 -14.58 14.02 -2.36
N GLU A 9 -14.74 13.05 -1.44
CA GLU A 9 -15.53 13.30 -0.23
C GLU A 9 -14.90 12.79 1.07
N TYR A 10 -13.58 12.87 1.20
CA TYR A 10 -13.01 12.95 2.54
C TYR A 10 -11.84 13.91 2.60
N ASP A 11 -12.00 14.90 3.46
CA ASP A 11 -11.02 15.88 3.88
C ASP A 11 -9.69 15.22 4.36
N TRP A 12 -9.72 13.92 4.73
CA TRP A 12 -8.52 13.11 5.01
C TRP A 12 -7.61 12.95 3.78
N PHE A 13 -8.16 12.79 2.58
CA PHE A 13 -7.40 12.46 1.38
C PHE A 13 -6.55 13.65 0.94
N ARG A 14 -7.08 14.88 1.04
CA ARG A 14 -6.34 16.13 0.81
C ARG A 14 -5.24 16.36 1.84
N ARG A 15 -5.52 16.16 3.14
CA ARG A 15 -4.52 16.34 4.21
C ARG A 15 -3.32 15.41 4.08
N ASN A 16 -3.46 14.26 3.41
CA ASN A 16 -2.39 13.29 3.22
C ASN A 16 -1.59 13.48 1.91
N GLN A 17 -1.99 14.38 1.01
CA GLN A 17 -1.26 14.64 -0.24
C GLN A 17 -0.09 15.62 -0.08
N ALA A 18 -0.13 16.50 0.92
CA ALA A 18 0.85 17.59 1.08
C ALA A 18 2.00 17.27 2.05
N ASP A 19 2.02 16.07 2.65
CA ASP A 19 3.07 15.68 3.59
C ASP A 19 4.25 15.04 2.83
N PRO A 20 5.42 15.68 2.75
CA PRO A 20 6.58 15.14 2.03
C PRO A 20 7.12 13.84 2.64
N LYS A 21 6.70 13.47 3.85
CA LYS A 21 7.06 12.20 4.50
C LYS A 21 6.12 11.05 4.10
N LYS A 22 5.12 11.32 3.26
CA LYS A 22 4.15 10.33 2.77
C LYS A 22 4.41 10.01 1.30
N VAL A 23 4.52 8.73 1.02
CA VAL A 23 4.91 8.21 -0.28
C VAL A 23 3.78 7.37 -0.85
N TRP A 24 3.31 7.77 -2.02
CA TRP A 24 2.35 7.01 -2.81
C TRP A 24 3.10 6.24 -3.90
N ILE A 25 2.87 4.94 -3.95
CA ILE A 25 3.55 4.01 -4.88
C ILE A 25 2.55 3.50 -5.91
N GLN A 26 3.00 3.40 -7.16
CA GLN A 26 2.23 2.87 -8.29
C GLN A 26 1.50 1.58 -7.94
N THR A 27 0.25 1.44 -8.39
CA THR A 27 -0.65 0.36 -7.93
C THR A 27 -0.06 -1.03 -8.12
N GLY A 28 0.42 -1.36 -9.33
CA GLY A 28 0.98 -2.68 -9.62
C GLY A 28 2.22 -2.98 -8.77
N TYR A 29 3.15 -2.03 -8.72
CA TYR A 29 4.39 -2.18 -7.97
C TYR A 29 4.12 -2.30 -6.45
N ARG A 30 3.23 -1.48 -5.89
CA ARG A 30 2.81 -1.56 -4.48
C ARG A 30 2.23 -2.92 -4.11
N VAL A 31 1.34 -3.46 -4.97
CA VAL A 31 0.73 -4.78 -4.74
C VAL A 31 1.80 -5.87 -4.71
N MET A 32 2.74 -5.82 -5.66
CA MET A 32 3.86 -6.76 -5.75
C MET A 32 4.84 -6.62 -4.57
N LEU A 33 5.18 -5.40 -4.17
CA LEU A 33 6.04 -5.11 -3.01
C LEU A 33 5.44 -5.66 -1.71
N ILE A 34 4.15 -5.40 -1.46
CA ILE A 34 3.45 -5.94 -0.28
C ILE A 34 3.32 -7.46 -0.38
N LYS A 35 3.13 -8.03 -1.57
CA LYS A 35 3.14 -9.49 -1.78
C LYS A 35 4.48 -10.10 -1.33
N LYS A 36 5.61 -9.58 -1.79
CA LYS A 36 6.95 -10.04 -1.33
C LYS A 36 7.07 -9.98 0.19
N GLY A 37 6.65 -8.86 0.80
CA GLY A 37 6.65 -8.74 2.26
C GLY A 37 5.75 -9.75 2.96
N LEU A 38 4.59 -10.09 2.37
CA LEU A 38 3.70 -11.12 2.89
C LEU A 38 4.30 -12.52 2.80
N GLU A 39 5.03 -12.83 1.73
CA GLU A 39 5.73 -14.10 1.54
C GLU A 39 6.80 -14.30 2.61
N VAL A 40 7.55 -13.24 2.94
CA VAL A 40 8.54 -13.27 4.03
C VAL A 40 7.88 -13.37 5.41
N ALA A 41 6.83 -12.58 5.67
CA ALA A 41 6.22 -12.49 6.99
C ALA A 41 5.23 -13.63 7.31
N GLY A 42 4.76 -14.36 6.28
CA GLY A 42 3.76 -15.43 6.34
C GLY A 42 2.32 -14.97 6.63
N SER A 43 2.10 -13.72 7.06
CA SER A 43 0.76 -13.16 7.23
C SER A 43 0.76 -11.63 7.24
N MET A 44 -0.39 -11.03 6.91
CA MET A 44 -0.61 -9.58 6.96
C MET A 44 -0.35 -8.98 8.35
N ASN A 45 -0.69 -9.73 9.41
CA ASN A 45 -0.47 -9.27 10.78
C ASN A 45 1.01 -9.31 11.18
N ASN A 46 1.75 -10.34 10.77
CA ASN A 46 3.18 -10.40 11.01
C ASN A 46 3.92 -9.33 10.21
N LEU A 47 3.54 -9.12 8.95
CA LEU A 47 4.09 -8.04 8.13
C LEU A 47 3.86 -6.68 8.80
N GLY A 48 2.64 -6.44 9.30
CA GLY A 48 2.35 -5.25 10.09
C GLY A 48 3.26 -5.10 11.32
N ARG A 49 3.54 -6.18 12.06
CA ARG A 49 4.45 -6.13 13.22
C ARG A 49 5.90 -5.84 12.81
N MET A 50 6.39 -6.47 11.74
CA MET A 50 7.73 -6.25 11.22
C MET A 50 7.91 -4.82 10.72
N MET A 51 6.87 -4.27 10.08
CA MET A 51 6.77 -2.85 9.75
C MET A 51 6.47 -1.97 10.99
N GLY A 52 6.63 -2.47 12.22
CA GLY A 52 6.56 -1.70 13.47
C GLY A 52 5.17 -1.21 13.90
N TYR A 53 4.08 -1.76 13.34
CA TYR A 53 2.73 -1.51 13.86
C TYR A 53 2.51 -2.25 15.19
N ARG A 54 2.10 -1.51 16.23
CA ARG A 54 1.95 -2.01 17.61
C ARG A 54 0.51 -2.35 18.02
N SER A 55 -0.45 -2.32 17.09
CA SER A 55 -1.85 -2.65 17.40
C SER A 55 -1.95 -4.09 17.90
N LYS A 56 -2.52 -4.28 19.10
CA LYS A 56 -2.74 -5.62 19.67
C LYS A 56 -3.78 -6.42 18.89
N ARG A 57 -4.78 -5.73 18.31
CA ARG A 57 -5.93 -6.37 17.66
C ARG A 57 -5.75 -6.54 16.14
N HIS A 58 -5.24 -5.51 15.46
CA HIS A 58 -5.13 -5.50 14.00
C HIS A 58 -3.82 -4.85 13.52
N PRO A 59 -2.64 -5.46 13.77
CA PRO A 59 -1.36 -4.90 13.35
C PRO A 59 -1.23 -4.81 11.82
N GLY A 60 -1.90 -5.68 11.07
CA GLY A 60 -1.89 -5.66 9.60
C GLY A 60 -2.83 -4.62 8.96
N TRP A 61 -3.60 -3.84 9.74
CA TRP A 61 -4.60 -2.93 9.17
C TRP A 61 -3.98 -1.84 8.31
N GLY A 62 -2.89 -1.20 8.78
CA GLY A 62 -2.18 -0.18 8.00
C GLY A 62 -1.65 -0.74 6.68
N VAL A 63 -1.05 -1.93 6.72
CA VAL A 63 -0.55 -2.62 5.53
C VAL A 63 -1.67 -2.90 4.54
N ARG A 64 -2.83 -3.32 5.03
CA ARG A 64 -4.02 -3.54 4.19
C ARG A 64 -4.55 -2.25 3.55
N GLN A 65 -4.56 -1.14 4.29
CA GLN A 65 -4.92 0.17 3.74
C GLN A 65 -3.95 0.64 2.66
N MET A 66 -2.65 0.40 2.85
CA MET A 66 -1.62 0.67 1.84
C MET A 66 -1.82 -0.23 0.62
N LEU A 67 -2.04 -1.53 0.80
CA LEU A 67 -2.32 -2.48 -0.29
C LEU A 67 -3.47 -1.99 -1.19
N TYR A 68 -4.53 -1.47 -0.58
CA TYR A 68 -5.71 -0.95 -1.28
C TYR A 68 -5.53 0.44 -1.89
N GLY A 69 -4.42 1.12 -1.59
CA GLY A 69 -4.19 2.49 -2.04
C GLY A 69 -5.09 3.50 -1.34
N PHE A 70 -5.60 3.17 -0.16
CA PHE A 70 -6.38 4.09 0.68
C PHE A 70 -5.48 4.98 1.52
N GLN A 71 -4.24 4.53 1.80
CA GLN A 71 -3.24 5.26 2.54
C GLN A 71 -1.87 5.22 1.84
N PRO A 72 -1.08 6.29 1.91
CA PRO A 72 0.32 6.26 1.53
C PRO A 72 1.14 5.51 2.58
N PHE A 73 2.37 5.16 2.22
CA PHE A 73 3.39 4.77 3.19
C PHE A 73 3.94 6.02 3.87
N SER A 74 4.24 5.95 5.16
CA SER A 74 5.23 6.88 5.73
C SER A 74 6.63 6.41 5.34
N MET A 75 7.58 7.33 5.19
CA MET A 75 8.96 6.98 4.80
C MET A 75 9.55 5.88 5.68
N ASP A 76 9.48 6.01 7.00
CA ASP A 76 10.00 5.01 7.95
C ASP A 76 9.40 3.61 7.75
N ARG A 77 8.14 3.52 7.32
CA ARG A 77 7.45 2.24 7.09
C ARG A 77 7.81 1.66 5.74
N LEU A 78 8.08 2.51 4.76
CA LEU A 78 8.55 2.10 3.45
C LEU A 78 9.98 1.56 3.53
N GLU A 79 10.85 2.21 4.31
CA GLU A 79 12.22 1.73 4.60
C GLU A 79 12.19 0.37 5.30
N MET A 80 11.37 0.21 6.35
CA MET A 80 11.20 -1.10 6.99
C MET A 80 10.71 -2.17 6.01
N LEU A 81 9.79 -1.83 5.09
CA LEU A 81 9.34 -2.79 4.08
C LEU A 81 10.44 -3.11 3.07
N ALA A 82 11.22 -2.11 2.67
CA ALA A 82 12.37 -2.24 1.78
C ALA A 82 13.39 -3.23 2.36
N ASP A 83 13.71 -3.09 3.65
CA ASP A 83 14.59 -4.02 4.36
C ASP A 83 14.00 -5.44 4.44
N ILE A 84 12.68 -5.57 4.67
CA ILE A 84 12.01 -6.88 4.74
C ILE A 84 12.08 -7.63 3.41
N VAL A 85 11.96 -6.91 2.29
CA VAL A 85 11.94 -7.50 0.94
C VAL A 85 13.31 -7.49 0.25
N ASP A 86 14.34 -7.01 0.95
CA ASP A 86 15.71 -6.84 0.45
C ASP A 86 15.78 -6.05 -0.88
N GLU A 87 15.05 -4.92 -0.93
CA GLU A 87 14.97 -4.07 -2.12
C GLU A 87 15.44 -2.64 -1.77
N PRO A 88 16.33 -2.01 -2.56
CA PRO A 88 16.81 -0.67 -2.29
C PRO A 88 15.66 0.35 -2.24
N ILE A 89 15.68 1.23 -1.25
CA ILE A 89 14.61 2.22 -1.10
C ILE A 89 14.50 3.11 -2.33
N GLU A 90 15.62 3.50 -2.95
CA GLU A 90 15.67 4.33 -4.16
C GLU A 90 14.89 3.71 -5.33
N GLU A 91 14.99 2.39 -5.49
CA GLU A 91 14.26 1.66 -6.53
C GLU A 91 12.76 1.76 -6.28
N ILE A 92 12.32 1.53 -5.04
CA ILE A 92 10.91 1.68 -4.64
C ILE A 92 10.44 3.12 -4.88
N LEU A 93 11.27 4.12 -4.56
CA LEU A 93 10.92 5.53 -4.75
C LEU A 93 10.83 5.93 -6.22
N SER A 94 11.49 5.22 -7.15
CA SER A 94 11.34 5.45 -8.59
C SER A 94 9.91 5.18 -9.08
N HIS A 95 9.17 4.33 -8.36
CA HIS A 95 7.77 4.00 -8.62
C HIS A 95 6.76 4.91 -7.89
N ARG A 96 7.19 6.10 -7.46
CA ARG A 96 6.27 7.10 -6.90
C ARG A 96 5.20 7.51 -7.93
N GLN A 97 3.98 7.75 -7.45
CA GLN A 97 2.87 8.18 -8.30
C GLN A 97 1.87 9.05 -7.53
N ASP A 98 1.32 10.04 -8.21
CA ASP A 98 0.22 10.87 -7.69
C ASP A 98 -1.02 10.00 -7.40
N PRO A 99 -1.63 10.12 -6.20
CA PRO A 99 -2.76 9.29 -5.82
C PRO A 99 -4.00 9.43 -6.71
N LYS A 100 -4.13 10.49 -7.51
CA LYS A 100 -5.23 10.63 -8.49
C LYS A 100 -5.28 9.51 -9.53
N TYR A 101 -4.20 8.77 -9.71
CA TYR A 101 -4.12 7.64 -10.63
C TYR A 101 -4.55 6.30 -10.04
N PHE A 102 -4.90 6.26 -8.74
CA PHE A 102 -5.40 5.07 -8.07
C PHE A 102 -6.89 4.87 -8.31
N SER A 103 -7.27 3.63 -8.62
CA SER A 103 -8.66 3.21 -8.70
C SER A 103 -8.85 1.80 -8.14
N LYS A 104 -10.05 1.52 -7.62
CA LYS A 104 -10.44 0.19 -7.14
C LYS A 104 -10.34 -0.84 -8.27
N GLU A 105 -10.76 -0.48 -9.48
CA GLU A 105 -10.69 -1.36 -10.65
C GLU A 105 -9.25 -1.83 -10.92
N ARG A 106 -8.29 -0.88 -11.01
CA ARG A 106 -6.87 -1.20 -11.22
C ARG A 106 -6.28 -1.99 -10.06
N THR A 107 -6.63 -1.63 -8.83
CA THR A 107 -6.19 -2.33 -7.63
C THR A 107 -6.69 -3.77 -7.63
N ASN A 108 -7.97 -4.00 -7.90
CA ASN A 108 -8.57 -5.33 -7.99
C ASN A 108 -7.97 -6.18 -9.12
N LYS A 109 -7.69 -5.56 -10.28
CA LYS A 109 -6.98 -6.22 -11.38
C LYS A 109 -5.62 -6.75 -10.90
N HIS A 110 -4.78 -5.89 -10.33
CA HIS A 110 -3.46 -6.31 -9.87
C HIS A 110 -3.49 -7.29 -8.70
N LEU A 111 -4.46 -7.18 -7.78
CA LEU A 111 -4.64 -8.16 -6.71
C LEU A 111 -4.92 -9.56 -7.27
N ARG A 112 -5.73 -9.67 -8.33
CA ARG A 112 -6.01 -10.94 -8.99
C ARG A 112 -4.78 -11.49 -9.72
N GLU A 113 -4.08 -10.64 -10.47
CA GLU A 113 -2.87 -11.01 -11.21
C GLU A 113 -1.72 -11.46 -10.30
N ASN A 114 -1.74 -11.09 -9.02
CA ASN A 114 -0.72 -11.42 -8.03
C ASN A 114 -1.17 -12.48 -7.01
N ASP A 115 -2.24 -13.23 -7.28
CA ASP A 115 -2.79 -14.27 -6.39
C ASP A 115 -3.27 -13.78 -5.01
N LEU A 116 -3.52 -12.47 -4.88
CA LEU A 116 -4.05 -11.84 -3.66
C LEU A 116 -5.58 -11.73 -3.70
N TRP A 117 -6.25 -12.73 -4.26
CA TRP A 117 -7.71 -12.77 -4.46
C TRP A 117 -8.51 -12.57 -3.16
N ALA A 118 -7.99 -13.08 -2.03
CA ALA A 118 -8.60 -12.93 -0.71
C ALA A 118 -8.69 -11.46 -0.24
N TYR A 119 -7.91 -10.57 -0.88
CA TYR A 119 -7.87 -9.15 -0.57
C TYR A 119 -8.66 -8.29 -1.57
N VAL A 120 -9.26 -8.85 -2.61
CA VAL A 120 -10.05 -8.09 -3.59
C VAL A 120 -11.14 -7.26 -2.90
N LEU A 121 -11.23 -5.99 -3.27
CA LEU A 121 -12.22 -5.06 -2.74
C LEU A 121 -13.59 -5.40 -3.35
N ARG A 122 -14.56 -5.74 -2.49
CA ARG A 122 -15.97 -5.92 -2.88
C ARG A 122 -16.60 -4.58 -3.21
#